data_AF-A0A0N0D4Y2-F1
#
_entry.id   AF-A0A0N0D4Y2-F1
#
_cell.length_a   1.000
_cell.length_b   1.000
_cell.length_c   1.000
_cell.angle_alpha   90.00
_cell.angle_beta   90.00
_cell.angle_gamma   90.00
#
_symmetry.space_group_name_H-M   'P 1'
#
loop_
_entity.id
_entity.type
_entity.pdbx_description
1 polymer ?
#
loop_
_entity_poly.entity_id
_entity_poly.type
_entity_poly.pdbx_seq_one_letter_code
_entity_poly.pdbx_strand_id
1 'polypeptide(L)'
;MQKTPISYQDVLSIIKRLLMVAEECNEPFGEPIVMVGGTAMAAHSIRKQSFDVDLYARIFSDDVIHKVEQEFREQFGSMFKIDVTSTENIWGMIMLRDIHKSEPDRTIQVGENQYIIQKLSSEDLFLLKL
;
A
#
# COMPACT_ATOMS: atom_id res chain seq x y z
N MET A 1 21.21 -7.66 9.52
CA MET A 1 20.32 -8.18 8.45
C MET A 1 20.07 -7.06 7.46
N GLN A 2 20.20 -7.33 6.16
CA GLN A 2 20.19 -6.31 5.10
C GLN A 2 18.76 -6.11 4.61
N LYS A 3 18.27 -4.86 4.57
CA LYS A 3 17.01 -4.51 3.90
C LYS A 3 17.27 -4.48 2.40
N THR A 4 16.57 -5.30 1.63
CA THR A 4 16.61 -5.21 0.17
C THR A 4 15.61 -4.15 -0.28
N PRO A 5 16.05 -3.11 -1.03
CA PRO A 5 15.13 -2.12 -1.56
C PRO A 5 14.19 -2.76 -2.59
N ILE A 6 12.91 -2.37 -2.56
CA ILE A 6 11.90 -2.79 -3.52
C ILE A 6 11.64 -1.67 -4.54
N SER A 7 11.46 -2.05 -5.80
CA SER A 7 11.09 -1.13 -6.87
C SER A 7 9.58 -0.83 -6.85
N TYR A 8 9.16 0.18 -7.62
CA TYR A 8 7.72 0.45 -7.77
C TYR A 8 6.96 -0.70 -8.44
N GLN A 9 7.60 -1.48 -9.31
CA GLN A 9 6.97 -2.66 -9.90
C GLN A 9 6.82 -3.81 -8.90
N ASP A 10 7.78 -3.95 -7.98
CA ASP A 10 7.67 -4.90 -6.87
C ASP A 10 6.49 -4.52 -5.96
N VAL A 11 6.37 -3.22 -5.62
CA VAL A 11 5.22 -2.68 -4.87
C VAL A 11 3.90 -3.07 -5.53
N LEU A 12 3.74 -2.81 -6.83
CA LEU A 12 2.50 -3.16 -7.56
C LEU A 12 2.22 -4.67 -7.54
N SER A 13 3.27 -5.49 -7.65
CA SER A 13 3.17 -6.95 -7.58
C SER A 13 2.73 -7.42 -6.19
N ILE A 14 3.24 -6.79 -5.13
CA ILE A 14 2.86 -7.06 -3.74
C ILE A 14 1.40 -6.65 -3.50
N ILE A 15 0.98 -5.45 -3.93
CA ILE A 15 -0.42 -5.00 -3.81
C ILE A 15 -1.34 -5.96 -4.54
N LYS A 16 -0.98 -6.38 -5.76
CA LYS A 16 -1.75 -7.38 -6.50
C LYS A 16 -1.85 -8.70 -5.73
N ARG A 17 -0.76 -9.20 -5.17
CA ARG A 17 -0.76 -10.43 -4.37
C ARG A 17 -1.62 -10.29 -3.13
N LEU A 18 -1.58 -9.14 -2.46
CA LEU A 18 -2.40 -8.83 -1.30
C LEU A 18 -3.90 -8.92 -1.61
N LEU A 19 -4.33 -8.32 -2.73
CA LEU A 19 -5.72 -8.40 -3.19
C LEU A 19 -6.12 -9.81 -3.63
N MET A 20 -5.24 -10.51 -4.34
CA MET A 20 -5.46 -11.92 -4.72
C MET A 20 -5.70 -12.80 -3.50
N VAL A 21 -4.85 -12.70 -2.47
CA VAL A 21 -4.98 -13.54 -1.27
C VAL A 21 -6.25 -13.17 -0.48
N ALA A 22 -6.61 -11.88 -0.43
CA ALA A 22 -7.86 -11.47 0.20
C ALA A 22 -9.08 -12.10 -0.48
N GLU A 23 -9.13 -12.10 -1.82
CA GLU A 23 -10.20 -12.76 -2.57
C GLU A 23 -10.18 -14.29 -2.39
N GLU A 24 -9.01 -14.93 -2.51
CA GLU A 24 -8.83 -16.38 -2.36
C GLU A 24 -9.29 -16.89 -0.97
N CYS A 25 -9.04 -16.10 0.07
CA CYS A 25 -9.43 -16.42 1.45
C CYS A 25 -10.82 -15.90 1.83
N ASN A 26 -11.51 -15.17 0.95
CA ASN A 26 -12.79 -14.50 1.23
C ASN A 26 -12.69 -13.59 2.49
N GLU A 27 -11.58 -12.87 2.59
CA GLU A 27 -11.24 -11.97 3.70
C GLU A 27 -11.57 -10.52 3.34
N PRO A 28 -11.99 -9.68 4.32
CA PRO A 28 -12.45 -8.34 4.04
C PRO A 28 -11.29 -7.39 3.69
N PHE A 29 -11.52 -6.56 2.67
CA PHE A 29 -10.77 -5.34 2.43
C PHE A 29 -11.72 -4.26 1.88
N GLY A 30 -11.37 -2.99 2.04
CA GLY A 30 -12.26 -1.88 1.72
C GLY A 30 -11.59 -0.77 0.95
N GLU A 31 -12.20 -0.40 -0.18
CA GLU A 31 -11.81 0.76 -0.98
C GLU A 31 -12.11 2.09 -0.28
N PRO A 32 -11.36 3.17 -0.63
CA PRO A 32 -10.27 3.19 -1.61
C PRO A 32 -8.98 2.57 -1.07
N ILE A 33 -8.21 1.94 -1.95
CA ILE A 33 -6.83 1.50 -1.67
C ILE A 33 -5.89 2.59 -2.16
N VAL A 34 -5.20 3.23 -1.23
CA VAL A 34 -4.39 4.41 -1.50
C VAL A 34 -2.95 4.15 -1.06
N MET A 35 -1.99 4.31 -1.96
CA MET A 35 -0.57 4.33 -1.60
C MET A 35 -0.29 5.60 -0.79
N VAL A 36 0.38 5.44 0.34
CA VAL A 36 0.79 6.54 1.24
C VAL A 36 2.30 6.44 1.51
N GLY A 37 2.85 7.30 2.39
CA GLY A 37 4.22 7.15 2.89
C GLY A 37 5.31 7.04 1.81
N GLY A 38 6.27 6.13 2.01
CA GLY A 38 7.37 5.88 1.08
C GLY A 38 6.89 5.30 -0.25
N THR A 39 5.77 4.57 -0.21
CA THR A 39 5.15 3.93 -1.37
C THR A 39 4.55 4.96 -2.34
N ALA A 40 3.84 5.96 -1.84
CA ALA A 40 3.34 7.06 -2.65
C ALA A 40 4.47 7.91 -3.24
N MET A 41 5.55 8.14 -2.48
CA MET A 41 6.75 8.82 -3.00
C MET A 41 7.39 8.05 -4.17
N ALA A 42 7.34 6.72 -4.14
CA ALA A 42 7.81 5.89 -5.24
C ALA A 42 6.90 6.00 -6.48
N ALA A 43 5.58 6.01 -6.27
CA ALA A 43 4.60 6.22 -7.35
C ALA A 43 4.74 7.59 -8.03
N HIS A 44 5.18 8.62 -7.29
CA HIS A 44 5.51 9.95 -7.84
C HIS A 44 6.92 10.06 -8.41
N SER A 45 7.70 8.97 -8.45
CA SER A 45 9.12 8.98 -8.86
C SER A 45 10.02 9.93 -8.03
N ILE A 46 9.56 10.35 -6.85
CA ILE A 46 10.34 11.18 -5.89
C ILE A 46 11.41 10.31 -5.22
N ARG A 47 11.09 9.04 -4.95
CA ARG A 47 12.01 8.06 -4.37
C ARG A 47 12.09 6.84 -5.28
N LYS A 48 13.30 6.42 -5.66
CA LYS A 48 13.49 5.27 -6.58
C LYS A 48 13.17 3.91 -5.97
N GLN A 49 13.25 3.79 -4.64
CA GLN A 49 13.20 2.52 -3.92
C GLN A 49 12.49 2.69 -2.59
N SER A 50 11.60 1.77 -2.24
CA SER A 50 11.04 1.64 -0.88
C SER A 50 11.69 0.48 -0.13
N PHE A 51 11.40 0.30 1.15
CA PHE A 51 11.79 -0.90 1.90
C PHE A 51 10.59 -1.69 2.43
N ASP A 52 9.40 -1.13 2.21
CA ASP A 52 8.11 -1.47 2.77
C ASP A 52 7.02 -1.02 1.79
N VAL A 53 5.82 -1.57 1.99
CA VAL A 53 4.61 -1.18 1.26
C VAL A 53 3.67 -0.49 2.24
N ASP A 54 3.40 0.79 2.02
CA ASP A 54 2.54 1.65 2.83
C ASP A 54 1.22 1.89 2.10
N LEU A 55 0.12 1.42 2.68
CA LEU A 55 -1.22 1.58 2.14
C LEU A 55 -2.15 2.19 3.17
N TYR A 56 -3.12 2.94 2.67
CA TYR A 56 -4.37 3.21 3.35
C TYR A 56 -5.47 2.37 2.71
N ALA A 57 -6.28 1.74 3.55
CA ALA A 57 -7.53 1.09 3.17
C ALA A 57 -8.52 1.24 4.33
N ARG A 58 -9.83 1.28 4.05
CA ARG A 58 -10.83 1.44 5.14
C ARG A 58 -10.81 0.26 6.11
N ILE A 59 -10.64 -0.92 5.56
CA ILE A 59 -10.48 -2.19 6.27
C ILE A 59 -9.54 -3.05 5.44
N PHE A 60 -8.73 -3.86 6.11
CA PHE A 60 -7.94 -4.90 5.50
C PHE A 60 -7.67 -5.99 6.53
N SER A 61 -7.80 -7.26 6.15
CA SER A 61 -7.54 -8.39 7.05
C SER A 61 -6.06 -8.48 7.43
N ASP A 62 -5.77 -8.43 8.73
CA ASP A 62 -4.41 -8.57 9.29
C ASP A 62 -3.80 -9.93 8.97
N ASP A 63 -4.62 -10.99 8.89
CA ASP A 63 -4.17 -12.33 8.54
C ASP A 63 -3.68 -12.40 7.09
N VAL A 64 -4.37 -11.70 6.17
CA VAL A 64 -3.95 -11.57 4.77
C VAL A 64 -2.65 -10.79 4.67
N ILE A 65 -2.56 -9.65 5.37
CA ILE A 65 -1.33 -8.84 5.42
C ILE A 65 -0.17 -9.68 5.93
N HIS A 66 -0.35 -10.37 7.05
CA HIS A 66 0.69 -11.19 7.66
C HIS A 66 1.14 -12.32 6.73
N LYS A 67 0.20 -13.01 6.08
CA LYS A 67 0.48 -14.10 5.15
C LYS A 67 1.33 -13.62 3.97
N VAL A 68 0.90 -12.54 3.31
CA VAL A 68 1.64 -11.98 2.16
C VAL A 68 2.97 -11.38 2.59
N GLU A 69 3.04 -10.77 3.76
CA GLU A 69 4.31 -10.29 4.32
C GLU A 69 5.30 -11.45 4.54
N GLN A 70 4.87 -12.61 5.04
CA GLN A 70 5.75 -13.78 5.15
C GLN A 70 6.23 -14.26 3.78
N GLU A 71 5.35 -14.33 2.77
CA GLU A 71 5.73 -14.71 1.39
C GLU A 71 6.86 -13.83 0.85
N PHE A 72 6.80 -12.51 1.07
CA PHE A 72 7.77 -11.56 0.54
C PHE A 72 8.99 -11.31 1.43
N ARG A 73 8.95 -11.69 2.71
CA ARG A 73 10.14 -11.68 3.58
C ARG A 73 11.22 -12.65 3.11
N GLU A 74 10.85 -13.76 2.46
CA GLU A 74 11.81 -14.67 1.84
C GLU A 74 12.57 -14.00 0.68
N GLN A 75 11.90 -13.09 -0.05
CA GLN A 75 12.45 -12.39 -1.21
C GLN A 75 13.22 -11.11 -0.84
N PHE A 76 12.65 -10.28 0.04
CA PHE A 76 13.16 -8.94 0.34
C PHE A 76 13.87 -8.83 1.70
N GLY A 77 13.89 -9.94 2.46
CA GLY A 77 14.55 -10.06 3.76
C GLY A 77 13.57 -9.96 4.93
N SER A 78 14.00 -10.46 6.09
CA SER A 78 13.19 -10.58 7.31
C SER A 78 12.63 -9.28 7.86
N MET A 79 13.14 -8.13 7.42
CA MET A 79 12.72 -6.79 7.84
C MET A 79 11.68 -6.18 6.88
N PHE A 80 11.28 -6.88 5.82
CA PHE A 80 10.21 -6.46 4.93
C PHE A 80 8.88 -6.41 5.67
N LYS A 81 8.09 -5.37 5.37
CA LYS A 81 6.82 -5.09 6.03
C LYS A 81 5.78 -4.54 5.06
N ILE A 82 4.53 -4.90 5.29
CA ILE A 82 3.35 -4.29 4.65
C ILE A 82 2.58 -3.55 5.74
N ASP A 83 2.53 -2.24 5.64
CA ASP A 83 1.85 -1.36 6.56
C ASP A 83 0.54 -0.86 5.94
N VAL A 84 -0.59 -1.48 6.33
CA VAL A 84 -1.92 -1.00 5.94
C VAL A 84 -2.54 -0.25 7.10
N THR A 85 -2.75 1.04 6.93
CA THR A 85 -3.36 1.89 7.95
C THR A 85 -4.86 1.99 7.73
N SER A 86 -5.64 1.48 8.69
CA SER A 86 -7.08 1.65 8.78
C SER A 86 -7.45 2.86 9.66
N THR A 87 -8.73 3.23 9.65
CA THR A 87 -9.35 4.54 9.92
C THR A 87 -9.13 5.25 11.27
N GLU A 88 -8.06 5.02 12.03
CA GLU A 88 -7.90 5.68 13.35
C GLU A 88 -6.63 6.52 13.54
N ASN A 89 -5.69 6.52 12.59
CA ASN A 89 -4.52 7.38 12.73
C ASN A 89 -4.75 8.76 12.09
N ILE A 90 -4.73 9.79 12.93
CA ILE A 90 -4.64 11.19 12.52
C ILE A 90 -3.28 11.36 11.85
N TRP A 91 -3.24 11.31 10.51
CA TRP A 91 -2.07 11.68 9.72
C TRP A 91 -1.97 13.21 9.67
N GLY A 92 -1.71 13.84 10.82
CA GLY A 92 -1.57 15.30 10.95
C GLY A 92 -2.78 16.10 10.44
N MET A 93 -2.53 17.11 9.60
CA MET A 93 -3.57 17.99 9.01
C MET A 93 -4.46 17.30 7.95
N ILE A 94 -4.13 16.08 7.53
CA ILE A 94 -4.87 15.37 6.49
C ILE A 94 -6.01 14.58 7.12
N MET A 95 -7.24 14.95 6.76
CA MET A 95 -8.41 14.18 7.15
C MET A 95 -8.55 12.95 6.24
N LEU A 96 -9.14 11.86 6.75
CA LEU A 96 -9.49 10.68 5.96
C LEU A 96 -10.24 11.01 4.66
N ARG A 97 -11.05 12.08 4.69
CA ARG A 97 -11.78 12.60 3.53
C ARG A 97 -10.85 13.01 2.38
N ASP A 98 -9.68 13.54 2.70
CA ASP A 98 -8.74 14.04 1.71
C ASP A 98 -7.95 12.86 1.10
N ILE A 99 -7.64 11.83 1.90
CA ILE A 99 -7.10 10.56 1.40
C ILE A 99 -8.08 9.89 0.41
N HIS A 100 -9.38 9.92 0.67
CA HIS A 100 -10.39 9.33 -0.24
C HIS A 100 -10.55 10.07 -1.58
N LYS A 101 -9.96 11.27 -1.71
CA LYS A 101 -9.94 12.05 -2.95
C LYS A 101 -8.61 11.90 -3.71
N SER A 102 -7.76 10.98 -3.28
CA SER A 102 -6.48 10.71 -3.92
C SER A 102 -6.66 10.35 -5.39
N GLU A 103 -5.74 10.83 -6.22
CA GLU A 103 -5.80 10.60 -7.66
C GLU A 103 -5.52 9.12 -7.97
N PRO A 104 -6.23 8.52 -8.96
CA PRO A 104 -5.90 7.20 -9.47
C PRO A 104 -4.46 7.16 -10.00
N ASP A 105 -3.70 6.10 -9.66
CA ASP A 105 -2.38 5.84 -10.26
C ASP A 105 -2.43 4.66 -11.24
N ARG A 106 -2.95 3.50 -10.81
CA ARG A 106 -3.01 2.28 -11.63
C ARG A 106 -4.28 1.50 -11.36
N THR A 107 -4.67 0.69 -12.34
CA THR A 107 -5.69 -0.34 -12.17
C THR A 107 -5.00 -1.70 -12.10
N ILE A 108 -5.31 -2.48 -11.07
CA ILE A 108 -4.82 -3.85 -10.89
C ILE A 108 -5.97 -4.81 -11.16
N GLN A 109 -5.75 -5.73 -12.10
CA GLN A 109 -6.67 -6.84 -12.37
C GLN A 109 -6.33 -8.02 -11.45
N VAL A 110 -7.35 -8.52 -10.75
CA VAL A 110 -7.30 -9.73 -9.92
C VAL A 110 -8.50 -10.59 -10.28
N GLY A 111 -8.25 -11.78 -10.85
CA GLY A 111 -9.33 -12.59 -11.42
C GLY A 111 -10.16 -11.77 -12.43
N GLU A 112 -11.46 -11.70 -12.21
CA GLU A 112 -12.40 -10.90 -13.01
C GLU A 112 -12.57 -9.46 -12.48
N ASN A 113 -12.07 -9.15 -11.29
CA ASN A 113 -12.21 -7.85 -10.63
C ASN A 113 -11.10 -6.87 -11.02
N GLN A 114 -11.46 -5.59 -11.02
CA GLN A 114 -10.55 -4.47 -11.26
C GLN A 114 -10.54 -3.53 -10.07
N TYR A 115 -9.34 -3.32 -9.51
CA TYR A 115 -9.12 -2.43 -8.38
C TYR A 115 -8.35 -1.20 -8.80
N ILE A 116 -8.88 -0.03 -8.49
CA ILE A 116 -8.17 1.24 -8.72
C ILE A 116 -7.30 1.52 -7.51
N ILE A 117 -5.99 1.52 -7.74
CA ILE A 117 -4.99 1.93 -6.75
C ILE A 117 -4.76 3.43 -6.93
N GLN A 118 -5.02 4.18 -5.88
CA GLN A 118 -4.81 5.61 -5.82
C GLN A 118 -3.46 5.92 -5.16
N LYS A 119 -3.01 7.17 -5.26
CA LYS A 119 -1.84 7.64 -4.52
C LYS A 119 -2.12 8.99 -3.88
N LEU A 120 -1.62 9.15 -2.66
CA LEU A 120 -1.66 10.44 -1.99
C LEU A 120 -0.87 11.49 -2.80
N SER A 121 -1.38 12.72 -2.89
CA SER A 121 -0.71 13.78 -3.67
C SER A 121 0.67 14.13 -3.10
N SER A 122 1.54 14.73 -3.91
CA SER A 122 2.87 15.17 -3.45
C SER A 122 2.80 16.24 -2.37
N GLU A 123 1.80 17.11 -2.47
CA GLU A 123 1.47 18.19 -1.55
C GLU A 123 1.06 17.62 -0.20
N ASP A 124 0.15 16.66 -0.20
CA ASP A 124 -0.29 15.95 0.99
C ASP A 124 0.86 15.19 1.65
N LEU A 125 1.70 14.48 0.87
CA LEU A 125 2.89 13.82 1.40
C LEU A 125 3.86 14.79 2.09
N PHE A 126 3.95 16.04 1.62
CA PHE A 126 4.75 17.07 2.27
C PHE A 126 4.15 17.51 3.60
N LEU A 127 2.82 17.69 3.67
CA LEU A 127 2.10 18.05 4.90
C LEU A 127 2.19 16.97 5.99
N LEU A 128 2.37 15.69 5.62
CA LEU A 128 2.54 14.58 6.56
C LEU A 128 3.94 14.47 7.17
N LYS A 129 4.94 15.17 6.62
CA LYS A 129 6.34 15.12 7.08
C LYS A 129 6.76 16.31 7.95
N LEU A 130 5.89 17.31 8.12
CA LEU A 130 6.08 18.46 9.00
C LEU A 130 5.50 18.18 10.39
#